data_AF-A0A1V4I9Z0-F1
#
_entry.id   AF-A0A1V4I9Z0-F1
#
_cell.length_a   1.000
_cell.length_b   1.000
_cell.length_c   1.000
_cell.angle_alpha   90.00
_cell.angle_beta   90.00
_cell.angle_gamma   90.00
#
_symmetry.space_group_name_H-M   'P 1'
#
loop_
_entity.id
_entity.type
_entity.pdbx_description
1 polymer ?
#
loop_
_entity_poly.entity_id
_entity_poly.type
_entity_poly.pdbx_seq_one_letter_code
_entity_poly.pdbx_strand_id
1 'polypeptide(L)'
;MSSYTKLLNNLESLKLERFRTFLPNYLNEVAKREIPFTDALLELVGKELDFRNERASKIQIAVSTFPYNKTLSDFDFQPYINKSRLLDLESLRFMENKENVLFLDLLGLIKNSLSCALGIAAAKKRYINYFISCNDLIMQLNKAHAENHL
;
A
#
# COMPACT_ATOMS: atom_id res chain seq x y z
N MET A 1 7.35 33.04 -22.71
CA MET A 1 6.57 32.12 -21.84
C MET A 1 6.46 32.73 -20.45
N SER A 2 5.26 32.73 -19.86
CA SER A 2 5.04 33.18 -18.48
C SER A 2 5.75 32.25 -17.47
N SER A 3 6.20 32.81 -16.34
CA SER A 3 6.77 32.04 -15.23
C SER A 3 5.81 30.94 -14.74
N TYR A 4 4.50 31.20 -14.79
CA TYR A 4 3.48 30.20 -14.45
C TYR A 4 3.49 29.00 -15.41
N THR A 5 3.59 29.25 -16.71
CA THR A 5 3.68 28.17 -17.72
C THR A 5 4.95 27.34 -17.54
N LYS A 6 6.09 27.98 -17.23
CA LYS A 6 7.34 27.27 -16.93
C LYS A 6 7.20 26.37 -15.70
N LEU A 7 6.54 26.86 -14.65
CA LEU A 7 6.27 26.09 -13.44
C LEU A 7 5.42 24.84 -13.76
N LEU A 8 4.32 25.00 -14.50
CA LEU A 8 3.48 23.86 -14.88
C LEU A 8 4.24 22.80 -15.69
N ASN A 9 5.10 23.22 -16.63
CA ASN A 9 5.92 22.30 -17.42
C ASN A 9 6.98 21.57 -16.57
N ASN A 10 7.57 22.25 -15.59
CA ASN A 10 8.51 21.64 -14.66
C ASN A 10 7.81 20.60 -13.77
N LEU A 11 6.62 20.91 -13.25
CA LEU A 11 5.82 19.97 -12.45
C LEU A 11 5.42 18.73 -13.26
N GLU A 12 5.07 18.90 -14.53
CA GLU A 12 4.78 17.80 -15.45
C GLU A 12 6.01 16.93 -15.69
N SER A 13 7.17 17.54 -15.94
CA SER A 13 8.44 16.82 -16.15
C SER A 13 8.87 16.03 -14.91
N LEU A 14 8.61 16.56 -13.70
CA LEU A 14 8.84 15.89 -12.42
C LEU A 14 7.76 14.87 -12.04
N LYS A 15 6.72 14.70 -12.88
CA LYS A 15 5.55 13.84 -12.63
C LYS A 15 4.85 14.18 -11.32
N LEU A 16 4.70 15.46 -11.02
CA LEU A 16 3.96 15.99 -9.86
C LEU A 16 2.52 16.32 -10.28
N GLU A 17 1.78 15.28 -10.65
CA GLU A 17 0.46 15.39 -11.29
C GLU A 17 -0.55 16.10 -10.39
N ARG A 18 -0.68 15.70 -9.12
CA ARG A 18 -1.65 16.30 -8.20
C ARG A 18 -1.24 17.70 -7.82
N PHE A 19 0.05 17.92 -7.57
CA PHE A 19 0.56 19.26 -7.30
C PHE A 19 0.14 20.21 -8.44
N ARG A 20 0.40 19.83 -9.69
CA ARG A 20 0.03 20.62 -10.87
C ARG A 20 -1.47 20.89 -10.96
N THR A 21 -2.30 19.88 -10.71
CA THR A 21 -3.77 20.02 -10.76
C THR A 21 -4.32 20.97 -9.69
N PHE A 22 -3.80 20.90 -8.46
CA PHE A 22 -4.31 21.69 -7.34
C PHE A 22 -3.67 23.08 -7.21
N LEU A 23 -2.49 23.30 -7.80
CA LEU A 23 -1.76 24.57 -7.74
C LEU A 23 -2.62 25.82 -8.00
N PRO A 24 -3.52 25.88 -9.01
CA PRO A 24 -4.33 27.07 -9.26
C PRO A 24 -5.23 27.46 -8.08
N ASN A 25 -5.77 26.46 -7.36
CA ASN A 25 -6.66 26.69 -6.22
C ASN A 25 -5.89 27.34 -5.06
N TYR A 26 -4.75 26.74 -4.72
CA TYR A 26 -3.88 27.24 -3.64
C TYR A 26 -3.27 28.62 -3.95
N LEU A 27 -2.95 28.90 -5.22
CA LEU A 27 -2.49 30.25 -5.62
C LEU A 27 -3.57 31.31 -5.36
N ASN A 28 -4.84 30.99 -5.59
CA ASN A 28 -5.94 31.92 -5.31
C ASN A 28 -6.12 32.15 -3.80
N GLU A 29 -6.02 31.11 -2.99
CA GLU A 29 -6.15 31.21 -1.52
C GLU A 29 -5.00 32.01 -0.90
N VAL A 30 -3.76 31.78 -1.36
CA VAL A 30 -2.59 32.57 -0.93
C VAL A 30 -2.73 34.03 -1.37
N ALA A 31 -3.21 34.30 -2.59
CA ALA A 31 -3.42 35.67 -3.08
C ALA A 31 -4.47 36.42 -2.26
N LYS A 32 -5.51 35.73 -1.79
CA LYS A 32 -6.52 36.26 -0.86
C LYS A 32 -6.04 36.38 0.59
N ARG A 33 -4.82 35.91 0.90
CA ARG A 33 -4.25 35.81 2.25
C ARG A 33 -5.08 34.92 3.19
N GLU A 34 -5.79 33.93 2.65
CA GLU A 34 -6.57 32.98 3.43
C GLU A 34 -5.67 31.94 4.11
N ILE A 35 -4.55 31.59 3.47
CA ILE A 35 -3.55 30.66 3.99
C ILE A 35 -2.11 31.18 3.78
N PRO A 36 -1.18 30.90 4.70
CA PRO A 36 0.25 31.15 4.48
C PRO A 36 0.78 30.34 3.29
N PHE A 37 1.74 30.92 2.56
CA PHE A 37 2.36 30.25 1.39
C PHE A 37 3.03 28.92 1.76
N THR A 38 3.64 28.83 2.93
CA THR A 38 4.27 27.60 3.44
C THR A 38 3.25 26.49 3.64
N ASP A 39 2.05 26.81 4.13
CA ASP A 39 1.00 25.83 4.40
C ASP A 39 0.38 25.36 3.09
N ALA A 40 0.16 26.27 2.15
CA ALA A 40 -0.25 25.93 0.78
C ALA A 40 0.72 24.97 0.11
N LEU A 41 2.04 25.22 0.22
CA LEU A 41 3.06 24.32 -0.30
C LEU A 41 3.04 22.96 0.39
N LEU A 42 2.93 22.94 1.72
CA LEU A 42 2.86 21.70 2.49
C LEU A 42 1.68 20.83 2.07
N GLU A 43 0.49 21.44 1.92
CA GLU A 43 -0.70 20.74 1.47
C GLU A 43 -0.56 20.22 0.02
N LEU A 44 -0.05 21.05 -0.90
CA LEU A 44 0.21 20.63 -2.28
C LEU A 44 1.16 19.43 -2.38
N VAL A 45 2.25 19.45 -1.61
CA VAL A 45 3.17 18.31 -1.51
C VAL A 45 2.48 17.10 -0.87
N GLY A 46 1.67 17.31 0.17
CA GLY A 46 0.88 16.25 0.81
C GLY A 46 -0.03 15.53 -0.17
N LYS A 47 -0.79 16.27 -1.00
CA LYS A 47 -1.66 15.69 -2.04
C LYS A 47 -0.90 14.81 -3.03
N GLU A 48 0.31 15.22 -3.40
CA GLU A 48 1.15 14.45 -4.32
C GLU A 48 1.71 13.19 -3.65
N LEU A 49 2.16 13.29 -2.39
CA LEU A 49 2.62 12.14 -1.60
C LEU A 49 1.50 11.11 -1.43
N ASP A 50 0.29 11.54 -1.08
CA ASP A 50 -0.87 10.66 -0.92
C ASP A 50 -1.18 9.90 -2.21
N PHE A 51 -1.19 10.60 -3.34
CA PHE A 51 -1.42 9.98 -4.65
C PHE A 51 -0.34 8.95 -5.02
N ARG A 52 0.93 9.25 -4.76
CA ARG A 52 2.05 8.32 -4.99
C ARG A 52 1.98 7.11 -4.04
N ASN A 53 1.59 7.32 -2.79
CA ASN A 53 1.38 6.26 -1.81
C ASN A 53 0.25 5.32 -2.25
N GLU A 54 -0.88 5.88 -2.65
CA GLU A 54 -2.04 5.12 -3.13
C GLU A 54 -1.69 4.32 -4.41
N ARG A 55 -1.02 4.94 -5.38
CA ARG A 55 -0.61 4.27 -6.62
C ARG A 55 0.38 3.13 -6.35
N ALA A 56 1.39 3.36 -5.51
CA ALA A 56 2.36 2.33 -5.14
C ALA A 56 1.67 1.15 -4.42
N SER A 57 0.77 1.44 -3.48
CA SER A 57 0.00 0.42 -2.79
C SER A 57 -0.86 -0.40 -3.75
N LYS A 58 -1.58 0.24 -4.69
CA LYS A 58 -2.38 -0.46 -5.71
C LYS A 58 -1.54 -1.38 -6.58
N ILE A 59 -0.37 -0.91 -7.01
CA ILE A 59 0.56 -1.73 -7.79
C ILE A 59 1.00 -2.94 -6.97
N GLN A 60 1.39 -2.75 -5.71
CA GLN A 60 1.84 -3.85 -4.86
C GLN A 60 0.74 -4.88 -4.63
N ILE A 61 -0.48 -4.43 -4.29
CA ILE A 61 -1.64 -5.32 -4.16
C ILE A 61 -1.87 -6.11 -5.46
N ALA A 62 -1.78 -5.45 -6.62
CA ALA A 62 -1.99 -6.08 -7.91
C ALA A 62 -0.93 -7.15 -8.25
N VAL A 63 0.33 -6.95 -7.84
CA VAL A 63 1.42 -7.91 -8.13
C VAL A 63 1.53 -9.03 -7.10
N SER A 64 0.93 -8.90 -5.91
CA SER A 64 0.99 -9.92 -4.87
C SER A 64 0.17 -11.18 -5.15
N THR A 65 -0.57 -11.25 -6.26
CA THR A 65 -1.37 -12.42 -6.67
C THR A 65 -2.39 -12.85 -5.61
N PHE A 66 -2.90 -11.91 -4.80
CA PHE A 66 -3.91 -12.25 -3.81
C PHE A 66 -5.19 -12.77 -4.48
N PRO A 67 -5.79 -13.86 -3.97
CA PRO A 67 -7.04 -14.40 -4.53
C PRO A 67 -8.24 -13.45 -4.36
N TYR A 68 -8.17 -12.51 -3.42
CA TYR A 68 -9.19 -11.48 -3.19
C TYR A 68 -8.62 -10.29 -2.39
N ASN A 69 -9.26 -9.12 -2.56
CA ASN A 69 -8.87 -7.87 -1.91
C ASN A 69 -9.70 -7.61 -0.63
N LYS A 70 -9.50 -8.42 0.42
CA LYS A 70 -10.17 -8.21 1.72
C LYS A 70 -9.22 -7.62 2.74
N THR A 71 -9.65 -6.58 3.45
CA THR A 71 -8.92 -5.97 4.58
C THR A 71 -9.44 -6.52 5.91
N LEU A 72 -8.72 -6.29 7.02
CA LEU A 72 -9.18 -6.72 8.35
C LEU A 72 -10.49 -6.04 8.77
N SER A 73 -10.76 -4.83 8.27
CA SER A 73 -12.02 -4.12 8.49
C SER A 73 -13.24 -4.83 7.89
N ASP A 74 -13.03 -5.68 6.87
CA ASP A 74 -14.10 -6.44 6.20
C ASP A 74 -14.46 -7.73 6.95
N PHE A 75 -13.78 -8.05 8.06
CA PHE A 75 -14.04 -9.25 8.84
C PHE A 75 -15.05 -9.02 9.94
N ASP A 76 -16.04 -9.90 9.98
CA ASP A 76 -16.86 -10.08 11.17
C ASP A 76 -16.11 -10.94 12.18
N PHE A 77 -15.51 -10.29 13.18
CA PHE A 77 -14.69 -10.94 14.20
C PHE A 77 -15.57 -11.86 15.07
N GLN A 78 -15.51 -13.15 14.76
CA GLN A 78 -16.19 -14.17 15.54
C GLN A 78 -15.59 -14.28 16.96
N PRO A 79 -16.35 -14.73 17.97
CA PRO A 79 -15.94 -14.71 19.38
C PRO A 79 -14.64 -15.48 19.68
N TYR A 80 -14.32 -16.50 18.87
CA TYR A 80 -13.12 -17.32 19.00
C TYR A 80 -11.86 -16.67 18.39
N ILE A 81 -11.99 -15.51 17.75
CA ILE A 81 -10.89 -14.79 17.12
C ILE A 81 -10.46 -13.63 18.03
N ASN A 82 -9.20 -13.63 18.46
CA ASN A 82 -8.65 -12.53 19.25
C ASN A 82 -8.42 -11.29 18.37
N LYS A 83 -9.40 -10.39 18.34
CA LYS A 83 -9.36 -9.14 17.57
C LYS A 83 -8.15 -8.27 17.91
N SER A 84 -7.78 -8.17 19.19
CA SER A 84 -6.64 -7.34 19.62
C SER A 84 -5.32 -7.85 19.02
N ARG A 85 -5.11 -9.17 19.00
CA ARG A 85 -3.93 -9.76 18.34
C ARG A 85 -3.92 -9.51 16.84
N LEU A 86 -5.06 -9.62 16.17
CA LEU A 86 -5.13 -9.36 14.72
C LEU A 86 -4.84 -7.90 14.37
N LEU A 87 -5.32 -6.95 15.18
CA LEU A 87 -5.00 -5.53 15.00
C LEU A 87 -3.52 -5.24 15.28
N ASP A 88 -2.90 -5.92 16.24
CA ASP A 88 -1.45 -5.82 16.45
C ASP A 88 -0.67 -6.36 15.24
N LEU A 89 -1.12 -7.47 14.63
CA LEU A 89 -0.54 -7.99 13.39
C LEU A 89 -0.73 -7.03 12.21
N GLU A 90 -1.85 -6.30 12.14
CA GLU A 90 -2.08 -5.25 11.12
C GLU A 90 -1.05 -4.12 11.20
N SER A 91 -0.46 -3.89 12.39
CA SER A 91 0.64 -2.94 12.54
C SER A 91 1.92 -3.41 11.81
N LEU A 92 2.01 -4.70 11.45
CA LEU A 92 3.14 -5.35 10.78
C LEU A 92 4.44 -5.36 11.58
N ARG A 93 4.39 -5.10 12.89
CA ARG A 93 5.57 -5.11 13.77
C ARG A 93 6.32 -6.45 13.76
N PHE A 94 5.61 -7.55 13.55
CA PHE A 94 6.20 -8.87 13.38
C PHE A 94 7.21 -8.92 12.21
N MET A 95 7.00 -8.16 11.14
CA MET A 95 7.94 -8.09 10.01
C MET A 95 9.23 -7.37 10.41
N GLU A 96 9.13 -6.29 11.19
CA GLU A 96 10.28 -5.54 11.71
C GLU A 96 11.09 -6.41 12.68
N ASN A 97 10.40 -7.19 13.51
CA ASN A 97 10.99 -8.13 14.46
C ASN A 97 11.51 -9.42 13.80
N LYS A 98 11.29 -9.62 12.49
CA LYS A 98 11.64 -10.85 11.75
C LYS A 98 10.97 -12.11 12.33
N GLU A 99 9.73 -11.97 12.75
CA GLU A 99 8.91 -13.04 13.31
C GLU A 99 8.00 -13.66 12.24
N ASN A 100 7.66 -14.94 12.43
CA ASN A 100 6.72 -15.64 11.55
C ASN A 100 5.32 -15.67 12.19
N VAL A 101 4.30 -15.46 11.37
CA VAL A 101 2.90 -15.57 11.78
C VAL A 101 2.33 -16.86 11.25
N LEU A 102 1.85 -17.73 12.15
CA LEU A 102 1.21 -18.99 11.80
C LEU A 102 -0.22 -19.02 12.32
N PHE A 103 -1.17 -19.23 11.41
CA PHE A 103 -2.58 -19.42 11.76
C PHE A 103 -2.86 -20.90 12.02
N LEU A 104 -3.04 -21.27 13.29
CA LEU A 104 -3.42 -22.61 13.72
C LEU A 104 -4.94 -22.72 13.92
N ASP A 105 -5.49 -23.92 13.74
CA ASP A 105 -6.87 -24.33 14.11
C ASP A 105 -8.06 -23.51 13.56
N LEU A 106 -7.81 -22.49 12.74
CA LEU A 106 -8.84 -21.77 12.01
C LEU A 106 -9.31 -22.57 10.77
N LEU A 107 -10.55 -22.32 10.36
CA LEU A 107 -11.07 -22.84 9.10
C LEU A 107 -10.22 -22.33 7.92
N GLY A 108 -9.97 -23.16 6.91
CA GLY A 108 -9.07 -22.84 5.80
C GLY A 108 -9.43 -21.53 5.07
N LEU A 109 -10.73 -21.27 4.89
CA LEU A 109 -11.22 -20.01 4.30
C LEU A 109 -10.84 -18.79 5.15
N ILE A 110 -10.95 -18.89 6.47
CA ILE A 110 -10.60 -17.81 7.40
C ILE A 110 -9.09 -17.58 7.43
N LYS A 111 -8.28 -18.66 7.47
CA LYS A 111 -6.81 -18.59 7.41
C LYS A 111 -6.31 -17.85 6.17
N ASN A 112 -6.81 -18.28 5.01
CA ASN A 112 -6.45 -17.66 3.74
C ASN A 112 -6.86 -16.19 3.74
N SER A 113 -8.03 -15.89 4.30
CA SER A 113 -8.54 -14.53 4.26
C SER A 113 -7.74 -13.59 5.14
N LEU A 114 -7.38 -14.03 6.35
CA LEU A 114 -6.54 -13.25 7.27
C LEU A 114 -5.14 -13.04 6.69
N SER A 115 -4.58 -14.07 6.04
CA SER A 115 -3.29 -13.97 5.35
C SER A 115 -3.33 -12.95 4.22
N CYS A 116 -4.41 -12.92 3.43
CA CYS A 116 -4.61 -11.92 2.39
C CYS A 116 -4.74 -10.51 3.00
N ALA A 117 -5.50 -10.36 4.08
CA ALA A 117 -5.67 -9.06 4.73
C ALA A 117 -4.36 -8.49 5.29
N LEU A 118 -3.55 -9.32 5.96
CA LEU A 118 -2.21 -8.93 6.40
C LEU A 118 -1.28 -8.63 5.22
N GLY A 119 -1.36 -9.43 4.16
CA GLY A 119 -0.63 -9.17 2.92
C GLY A 119 -1.00 -7.81 2.32
N ILE A 120 -2.29 -7.48 2.25
CA ILE A 120 -2.75 -6.18 1.76
C ILE A 120 -2.29 -5.03 2.67
N ALA A 121 -2.30 -5.22 3.98
CA ALA A 121 -1.73 -4.24 4.92
C ALA A 121 -0.23 -4.01 4.64
N ALA A 122 0.54 -5.08 4.36
CA ALA A 122 1.94 -4.99 3.99
C ALA A 122 2.17 -4.27 2.65
N ALA A 123 1.36 -4.57 1.63
CA ALA A 123 1.41 -3.89 0.34
C ALA A 123 1.07 -2.40 0.46
N LYS A 124 0.12 -2.04 1.35
CA LYS A 124 -0.19 -0.63 1.67
C LYS A 124 1.01 0.10 2.29
N LYS A 125 1.83 -0.59 3.09
CA LYS A 125 3.07 -0.05 3.65
C LYS A 125 4.30 -0.22 2.75
N ARG A 126 4.10 -0.56 1.48
CA ARG A 126 5.14 -0.70 0.45
C ARG A 126 6.05 -1.93 0.58
N TYR A 127 5.69 -2.92 1.40
CA TYR A 127 6.44 -4.18 1.44
C TYR A 127 6.15 -5.03 0.20
N ILE A 128 7.21 -5.62 -0.37
CA ILE A 128 7.06 -6.60 -1.44
C ILE A 128 6.59 -7.92 -0.83
N ASN A 129 5.55 -8.50 -1.42
CA ASN A 129 4.82 -9.62 -0.87
C ASN A 129 4.30 -10.50 -2.01
N TYR A 130 4.32 -11.81 -1.75
CA TYR A 130 3.97 -12.85 -2.69
C TYR A 130 3.05 -13.86 -2.00
N PHE A 131 1.88 -14.08 -2.58
CA PHE A 131 0.93 -15.08 -2.09
C PHE A 131 0.98 -16.32 -2.98
N ILE A 132 1.21 -17.49 -2.39
CA ILE A 132 1.30 -18.76 -3.11
C ILE A 132 0.75 -19.90 -2.24
N SER A 133 0.14 -20.91 -2.87
CA SER A 133 -0.22 -22.14 -2.18
C SER A 133 1.03 -22.98 -1.90
N CYS A 134 1.04 -23.76 -0.81
CA CYS A 134 2.19 -24.63 -0.54
C CYS A 134 2.46 -25.62 -1.68
N ASN A 135 1.40 -26.12 -2.33
CA ASN A 135 1.54 -27.05 -3.44
C ASN A 135 2.24 -26.40 -4.64
N ASP A 136 1.81 -25.19 -5.04
CA ASP A 136 2.44 -24.46 -6.15
C ASP A 136 3.87 -24.08 -5.82
N LEU A 137 4.14 -23.68 -4.56
CA LEU A 137 5.49 -23.37 -4.11
C LEU A 137 6.42 -24.58 -4.24
N ILE A 138 5.99 -25.74 -3.76
CA ILE A 138 6.76 -26.99 -3.88
C ILE A 138 7.00 -27.33 -5.35
N MET A 139 5.99 -27.20 -6.21
CA MET A 139 6.12 -27.47 -7.64
C MET A 139 7.12 -26.53 -8.32
N GLN A 140 7.08 -25.22 -8.00
CA GLN A 140 8.04 -24.24 -8.51
C GLN A 140 9.47 -24.53 -8.05
N LEU A 141 9.65 -24.85 -6.76
CA LEU A 141 10.96 -25.18 -6.19
C LEU A 141 11.54 -26.46 -6.81
N ASN A 142 10.73 -27.51 -6.97
CA ASN A 142 11.16 -28.75 -7.60
C ASN A 142 11.58 -28.55 -9.06
N LYS A 143 10.82 -27.74 -9.80
CA LYS A 143 11.17 -27.39 -11.19
C LYS A 143 12.48 -26.62 -11.26
N ALA A 144 12.65 -25.58 -10.44
CA ALA A 144 13.89 -24.81 -10.38
C ALA A 144 15.10 -25.67 -10.00
N HIS A 145 14.92 -26.64 -9.10
CA HIS A 145 15.95 -27.60 -8.73
C HIS A 145 16.36 -28.48 -9.91
N ALA A 146 15.38 -29.04 -10.64
CA ALA A 146 15.63 -29.88 -11.81
C ALA A 146 16.33 -29.12 -12.95
N GLU A 147 16.07 -27.82 -13.07
CA GLU A 147 16.68 -26.94 -14.08
C GLU A 147 18.02 -26.32 -13.62
N ASN A 148 18.52 -26.61 -12.41
CA ASN A 148 19.71 -26.00 -11.80
C ASN A 148 19.67 -24.46 -11.71
N HIS A 149 18.49 -23.90 -11.43
CA HIS A 149 18.25 -22.46 -11.29
C HIS A 149 17.88 -22.04 -9.86
N LEU A 150 18.21 -22.87 -8.86
CA LEU A 150 17.89 -22.61 -7.45
C LEU A 150 18.89 -21.67 -6.77
#